data_AF-A0A2M7SMF3-F1
#
_entry.id   AF-A0A2M7SMF3-F1
#
_cell.length_a   1.000
_cell.length_b   1.000
_cell.length_c   1.000
_cell.angle_alpha   90.00
_cell.angle_beta   90.00
_cell.angle_gamma   90.00
#
_symmetry.space_group_name_H-M   'P 1'
#
loop_
_entity.id
_entity.type
_entity.pdbx_description
1 polymer ?
#
loop_
_entity_poly.entity_id
_entity_poly.type
_entity_poly.pdbx_seq_one_letter_code
_entity_poly.pdbx_strand_id
1 'polypeptide(L)'
;MQRTKTEILNDLADAVVTMDENRAVELAKEALQANIDAYEAITTGLSKGMEVVGQKYENGEYFIPELLVCSDAMYAGIDVLKPHIKADSIKTVGRIVIGVVEGDTHDIGKNLVKIMLESSGFEVHDLGRDVPLKRFIDESERLEAQIICMSTLMTTTMVGMERVIDMLRGAGLRKRYKVMVGGGPISQSFADKIGADGYALHAASAVKKAKELLGIS
;
A
#
# COMPACT_ATOMS: atom_id res chain seq x y z
N MET A 1 -10.27 -35.58 -6.90
CA MET A 1 -10.25 -34.74 -8.11
C MET A 1 -9.20 -33.66 -7.86
N GLN A 2 -8.22 -33.47 -8.74
CA GLN A 2 -7.19 -32.45 -8.52
C GLN A 2 -7.81 -31.08 -8.82
N ARG A 3 -7.76 -30.16 -7.86
CA ARG A 3 -8.33 -28.82 -8.02
C ARG A 3 -7.57 -28.08 -9.12
N THR A 4 -8.28 -27.24 -9.86
CA THR A 4 -7.67 -26.40 -10.90
C THR A 4 -6.91 -25.23 -10.27
N LYS A 5 -5.92 -24.71 -10.99
CA LYS A 5 -5.18 -23.51 -10.60
C LYS A 5 -6.10 -22.35 -10.23
N THR A 6 -7.10 -22.08 -11.07
CA THR A 6 -8.06 -20.98 -10.87
C THR A 6 -8.86 -21.15 -9.59
N GLU A 7 -9.28 -22.38 -9.26
CA GLU A 7 -10.00 -22.65 -8.01
C GLU A 7 -9.13 -22.36 -6.79
N ILE A 8 -7.86 -22.78 -6.80
CA ILE A 8 -6.94 -22.52 -5.67
C ILE A 8 -6.68 -21.02 -5.49
N LEU A 9 -6.51 -20.28 -6.58
CA LEU A 9 -6.30 -18.82 -6.53
C LEU A 9 -7.53 -18.07 -6.03
N ASN A 10 -8.73 -18.47 -6.47
CA ASN A 10 -9.98 -17.88 -5.99
C ASN A 10 -10.21 -18.20 -4.50
N ASP A 11 -9.96 -19.44 -4.09
CA ASP A 11 -10.05 -19.84 -2.68
C ASP A 11 -9.04 -19.06 -1.80
N LEU A 12 -7.83 -18.76 -2.30
CA LEU A 12 -6.86 -17.91 -1.60
C LEU A 12 -7.42 -16.49 -1.39
N ALA A 13 -8.05 -15.93 -2.42
CA ALA A 13 -8.71 -14.64 -2.32
C ALA A 13 -9.87 -14.68 -1.31
N ASP A 14 -10.70 -15.73 -1.37
CA ASP A 14 -11.84 -15.92 -0.48
C ASP A 14 -11.39 -16.07 0.98
N ALA A 15 -10.32 -16.82 1.26
CA ALA A 15 -9.79 -16.98 2.61
C ALA A 15 -9.40 -15.64 3.25
N VAL A 16 -8.83 -14.72 2.46
CA VAL A 16 -8.53 -13.34 2.90
C VAL A 16 -9.82 -12.58 3.17
N VAL A 17 -10.80 -12.62 2.26
CA VAL A 17 -12.09 -11.94 2.43
C VAL A 17 -12.85 -12.45 3.65
N THR A 18 -12.80 -13.76 3.92
CA THR A 18 -13.50 -14.40 5.05
C THR A 18 -12.70 -14.38 6.35
N MET A 19 -11.55 -13.69 6.40
CA MET A 19 -10.72 -13.56 7.61
C MET A 19 -10.22 -14.91 8.16
N ASP A 20 -9.93 -15.88 7.28
CA ASP A 20 -9.51 -17.23 7.68
C ASP A 20 -8.01 -17.45 7.44
N GLU A 21 -7.21 -17.15 8.47
CA GLU A 21 -5.75 -17.29 8.44
C GLU A 21 -5.30 -18.73 8.21
N ASN A 22 -5.97 -19.69 8.88
CA ASN A 22 -5.62 -21.11 8.77
C ASN A 22 -5.85 -21.60 7.35
N ARG A 23 -6.99 -21.22 6.76
CA ARG A 23 -7.33 -21.56 5.38
C ARG A 23 -6.36 -20.92 4.39
N ALA A 24 -5.96 -19.66 4.60
CA ALA A 24 -4.96 -19.00 3.76
C ALA A 24 -3.62 -19.76 3.76
N VAL A 25 -3.17 -20.22 4.94
CA VAL A 25 -1.94 -21.03 5.09
C VAL A 25 -2.06 -22.39 4.40
N GLU A 26 -3.19 -23.07 4.55
CA GLU A 26 -3.45 -24.37 3.90
C GLU A 26 -3.45 -24.24 2.38
N LEU A 27 -4.18 -23.27 1.84
CA LEU A 27 -4.28 -23.03 0.41
C LEU A 27 -2.95 -22.55 -0.19
N ALA A 28 -2.15 -21.80 0.56
CA ALA A 28 -0.81 -21.40 0.12
C ALA A 28 0.10 -22.63 -0.05
N LYS A 29 0.03 -23.61 0.88
CA LYS A 29 0.74 -24.88 0.74
C LYS A 29 0.19 -25.71 -0.43
N GLU A 30 -1.12 -25.74 -0.60
CA GLU A 30 -1.77 -26.43 -1.73
C GLU A 30 -1.31 -25.84 -3.08
N ALA A 31 -1.23 -24.52 -3.19
CA ALA A 31 -0.76 -23.84 -4.39
C ALA A 31 0.68 -24.26 -4.76
N LEU A 32 1.57 -24.36 -3.77
CA LEU A 32 2.94 -24.85 -3.97
C LEU A 32 2.96 -26.32 -4.41
N GLN A 33 2.14 -27.18 -3.80
CA GLN A 33 2.02 -28.60 -4.18
C GLN A 33 1.48 -28.78 -5.61
N ALA A 34 0.60 -27.87 -6.04
CA ALA A 34 0.07 -27.82 -7.40
C ALA A 34 1.03 -27.18 -8.42
N ASN A 35 2.27 -26.85 -8.04
CA ASN A 35 3.27 -26.14 -8.86
C ASN A 35 2.77 -24.78 -9.40
N ILE A 36 1.88 -24.11 -8.67
CA ILE A 36 1.53 -22.71 -8.95
C ILE A 36 2.72 -21.84 -8.54
N ASP A 37 3.07 -20.86 -9.37
CA ASP A 37 4.13 -19.92 -9.03
C ASP A 37 3.75 -19.13 -7.76
N ALA A 38 4.68 -19.04 -6.81
CA ALA A 38 4.42 -18.43 -5.50
C ALA A 38 4.09 -16.94 -5.62
N TYR A 39 4.73 -16.22 -6.55
CA TYR A 39 4.45 -14.81 -6.79
C TYR A 39 3.08 -14.62 -7.45
N GLU A 40 2.70 -15.52 -8.36
CA GLU A 40 1.35 -15.55 -8.92
C GLU A 40 0.28 -15.83 -7.84
N ALA A 41 0.51 -16.79 -6.94
CA ALA A 41 -0.41 -17.09 -5.85
C ALA A 41 -0.64 -15.90 -4.89
N ILE A 42 0.42 -15.11 -4.64
CA ILE A 42 0.31 -13.85 -3.90
C ILE A 42 -0.50 -12.84 -4.71
N THR A 43 -0.05 -12.50 -5.92
CA THR A 43 -0.58 -11.36 -6.68
C THR A 43 -1.97 -11.57 -7.25
N THR A 44 -2.33 -12.80 -7.60
CA THR A 44 -3.63 -13.13 -8.22
C THR A 44 -4.60 -13.84 -7.29
N GLY A 45 -4.11 -14.35 -6.14
CA GLY A 45 -4.93 -14.93 -5.08
C GLY A 45 -5.06 -13.98 -3.89
N LEU A 46 -4.06 -13.98 -3.01
CA LEU A 46 -4.10 -13.25 -1.73
C LEU A 46 -4.33 -11.74 -1.91
N SER A 47 -3.57 -11.09 -2.78
CA SER A 47 -3.71 -9.67 -3.12
C SER A 47 -5.07 -9.36 -3.73
N LYS A 48 -5.65 -10.29 -4.51
CA LYS A 48 -6.98 -10.12 -5.09
C LYS A 48 -8.06 -10.13 -4.02
N GLY A 49 -7.91 -10.99 -3.00
CA GLY A 49 -8.76 -10.96 -1.81
C GLY A 49 -8.70 -9.60 -1.10
N MET A 50 -7.51 -9.04 -0.93
CA MET A 50 -7.37 -7.73 -0.29
C MET A 50 -7.98 -6.58 -1.12
N GLU A 51 -7.95 -6.67 -2.46
CA GLU A 51 -8.65 -5.71 -3.32
C GLU A 51 -10.17 -5.71 -3.07
N VAL A 52 -10.77 -6.90 -2.95
CA VAL A 52 -12.19 -7.05 -2.60
C VAL A 52 -12.48 -6.50 -1.21
N VAL A 53 -11.62 -6.79 -0.24
CA VAL A 53 -11.70 -6.25 1.13
C VAL A 53 -11.65 -4.71 1.12
N GLY A 54 -10.80 -4.11 0.29
CA GLY A 54 -10.76 -2.66 0.07
C GLY A 54 -12.08 -2.09 -0.46
N GLN A 55 -12.71 -2.76 -1.42
CA GLN A 55 -14.03 -2.38 -1.94
C GLN A 55 -15.13 -2.49 -0.88
N LYS A 56 -15.10 -3.57 -0.07
CA LYS A 56 -16.03 -3.74 1.05
C LYS A 56 -15.91 -2.63 2.08
N TYR A 57 -14.69 -2.17 2.36
CA TYR A 57 -14.47 -1.03 3.23
C TYR A 57 -15.02 0.28 2.64
N GLU A 58 -14.78 0.55 1.35
CA GLU A 58 -15.33 1.74 0.68
C GLU A 58 -16.86 1.76 0.67
N ASN A 59 -17.50 0.59 0.56
CA ASN A 59 -18.95 0.45 0.60
C ASN A 59 -19.53 0.46 2.03
N GLY A 60 -18.68 0.54 3.07
CA GLY A 60 -19.11 0.48 4.47
C GLY A 60 -19.58 -0.89 4.94
N GLU A 61 -19.25 -1.96 4.20
CA GLU A 61 -19.52 -3.35 4.60
C GLU A 61 -18.52 -3.81 5.66
N TYR A 62 -17.25 -3.46 5.50
CA TYR A 62 -16.15 -3.76 6.44
C TYR A 62 -15.64 -2.48 7.10
N PHE A 63 -15.13 -2.59 8.32
CA PHE A 63 -14.51 -1.50 9.05
C PHE A 63 -13.03 -1.80 9.31
N ILE A 64 -12.37 -0.91 10.05
CA ILE A 64 -10.93 -1.01 10.35
C ILE A 64 -10.58 -2.36 11.01
N PRO A 65 -11.33 -2.90 11.99
CA PRO A 65 -11.00 -4.19 12.59
C PRO A 65 -10.97 -5.33 11.56
N GLU A 66 -11.97 -5.40 10.67
CA GLU A 66 -12.03 -6.43 9.63
C GLU A 66 -10.86 -6.28 8.65
N LEU A 67 -10.50 -5.05 8.27
CA LEU A 67 -9.33 -4.80 7.42
C LEU A 67 -8.03 -5.35 8.02
N LEU A 68 -7.85 -5.20 9.33
CA LEU A 68 -6.65 -5.68 10.02
C LEU A 68 -6.62 -7.22 10.03
N VAL A 69 -7.73 -7.88 10.37
CA VAL A 69 -7.79 -9.35 10.39
C VAL A 69 -7.64 -9.94 8.98
N CYS A 70 -8.24 -9.32 7.95
CA CYS A 70 -8.01 -9.72 6.56
C CYS A 70 -6.53 -9.58 6.17
N SER A 71 -5.87 -8.52 6.63
CA SER A 71 -4.43 -8.33 6.40
C SER A 71 -3.60 -9.41 7.08
N ASP A 72 -3.96 -9.82 8.30
CA ASP A 72 -3.27 -10.89 9.03
C ASP A 72 -3.40 -12.23 8.29
N ALA A 73 -4.61 -12.56 7.80
CA ALA A 73 -4.84 -13.74 6.95
C ALA A 73 -4.02 -13.71 5.66
N MET A 74 -3.95 -12.56 5.00
CA MET A 74 -3.12 -12.36 3.82
C MET A 74 -1.63 -12.58 4.13
N TYR A 75 -1.12 -11.99 5.22
CA TYR A 75 0.28 -12.12 5.63
C TYR A 75 0.65 -13.56 6.00
N ALA A 76 -0.24 -14.27 6.69
CA ALA A 76 -0.05 -15.69 7.01
C ALA A 76 0.15 -16.54 5.72
N GLY A 77 -0.62 -16.27 4.67
CA GLY A 77 -0.42 -16.90 3.36
C GLY A 77 0.89 -16.47 2.67
N ILE A 78 1.23 -15.18 2.71
CA ILE A 78 2.48 -14.65 2.14
C ILE A 78 3.69 -15.31 2.80
N ASP A 79 3.70 -15.49 4.12
CA ASP A 79 4.83 -16.07 4.84
C ASP A 79 5.13 -17.51 4.41
N VAL A 80 4.13 -18.25 3.94
CA VAL A 80 4.31 -19.58 3.33
C VAL A 80 4.90 -19.49 1.92
N LEU A 81 4.42 -18.54 1.12
CA LEU A 81 4.76 -18.42 -0.30
C LEU A 81 6.12 -17.72 -0.52
N LYS A 82 6.45 -16.73 0.32
CA LYS A 82 7.62 -15.86 0.19
C LYS A 82 8.97 -16.60 0.07
N PRO A 83 9.25 -17.66 0.86
CA PRO A 83 10.50 -18.44 0.71
C PRO A 83 10.64 -19.15 -0.64
N HIS A 84 9.54 -19.34 -1.36
CA HIS A 84 9.48 -20.06 -2.63
C HIS A 84 9.45 -19.14 -3.85
N ILE A 85 9.48 -17.82 -3.64
CA ILE A 85 9.58 -16.86 -4.74
C ILE A 85 10.99 -16.92 -5.34
N LYS A 86 11.05 -17.14 -6.65
CA LYS A 86 12.32 -17.05 -7.38
C LYS A 86 12.75 -15.59 -7.47
N ALA A 87 14.05 -15.32 -7.28
CA ALA A 87 14.59 -13.95 -7.28
C ALA A 87 14.22 -13.16 -8.55
N ASP A 88 14.13 -13.83 -9.70
CA ASP A 88 13.79 -13.20 -10.98
C ASP A 88 12.28 -12.95 -11.17
N SER A 89 11.43 -13.49 -10.29
CA SER A 89 9.97 -13.36 -10.36
C SER A 89 9.44 -12.12 -9.63
N ILE A 90 10.24 -11.47 -8.77
CA ILE A 90 9.80 -10.30 -8.00
C ILE A 90 9.78 -9.08 -8.91
N LYS A 91 8.60 -8.76 -9.45
CA LYS A 91 8.33 -7.44 -10.02
C LYS A 91 7.61 -6.59 -8.98
N THR A 92 8.25 -5.53 -8.50
CA THR A 92 7.54 -4.56 -7.67
C THR A 92 6.72 -3.65 -8.58
N VAL A 93 5.49 -3.31 -8.16
CA VAL A 93 4.62 -2.38 -8.90
C VAL A 93 5.23 -0.97 -8.87
N GLY A 94 5.89 -0.64 -7.77
CA GLY A 94 6.64 0.59 -7.55
C GLY A 94 7.15 0.64 -6.11
N ARG A 95 8.08 1.55 -5.85
CA ARG A 95 8.62 1.86 -4.53
C ARG A 95 8.00 3.15 -4.01
N ILE A 96 7.57 3.12 -2.76
CA ILE A 96 6.89 4.22 -2.08
C ILE A 96 7.61 4.52 -0.78
N VAL A 97 7.85 5.80 -0.50
CA VAL A 97 8.20 6.27 0.84
C VAL A 97 6.94 6.87 1.48
N ILE A 98 6.59 6.46 2.69
CA ILE A 98 5.40 6.95 3.41
C ILE A 98 5.75 7.41 4.82
N GLY A 99 5.12 8.49 5.31
CA GLY A 99 5.35 8.99 6.67
C GLY A 99 4.31 10.01 7.12
N VAL A 100 4.19 10.17 8.45
CA VAL A 100 3.46 11.30 9.05
C VAL A 100 4.41 12.48 9.16
N VAL A 101 3.99 13.65 8.67
CA VAL A 101 4.83 14.87 8.65
C VAL A 101 5.26 15.30 10.05
N GLU A 102 6.39 16.01 10.11
CA GLU A 102 6.95 16.62 11.32
C GLU A 102 5.90 17.36 12.15
N GLY A 103 5.91 17.14 13.46
CA GLY A 103 4.98 17.71 14.43
C GLY A 103 3.66 16.95 14.58
N ASP A 104 3.45 15.85 13.86
CA ASP A 104 2.24 15.03 13.94
C ASP A 104 2.56 13.54 14.18
N THR A 105 1.84 12.94 15.13
CA THR A 105 2.03 11.55 15.58
C THR A 105 0.91 10.59 15.16
N HIS A 106 -0.13 11.06 14.48
CA HIS A 106 -1.31 10.26 14.12
C HIS A 106 -1.01 9.33 12.93
N ASP A 107 -0.76 8.05 13.21
CA ASP A 107 -0.26 7.08 12.24
C ASP A 107 -1.26 5.98 11.83
N ILE A 108 -2.43 5.89 12.47
CA ILE A 108 -3.42 4.84 12.18
C ILE A 108 -3.82 4.84 10.70
N GLY A 109 -4.21 6.01 10.16
CA GLY A 109 -4.60 6.12 8.75
C GLY A 109 -3.44 5.81 7.79
N LYS A 110 -2.23 6.28 8.12
CA LYS A 110 -1.00 5.98 7.39
C LYS A 110 -0.71 4.47 7.37
N ASN A 111 -0.83 3.80 8.50
CA ASN A 111 -0.61 2.36 8.62
C ASN A 111 -1.60 1.56 7.78
N LEU A 112 -2.86 2.01 7.72
CA LEU A 112 -3.85 1.37 6.87
C LEU A 112 -3.53 1.56 5.37
N VAL A 113 -3.11 2.76 4.97
CA VAL A 113 -2.64 3.03 3.59
C VAL A 113 -1.42 2.15 3.27
N LYS A 114 -0.47 2.03 4.20
CA LYS A 114 0.72 1.18 4.04
C LYS A 114 0.33 -0.26 3.74
N ILE A 115 -0.51 -0.86 4.59
CA ILE A 115 -1.00 -2.23 4.42
C ILE A 115 -1.61 -2.40 3.03
N MET A 116 -2.53 -1.52 2.64
CA MET A 116 -3.21 -1.62 1.34
C MET A 116 -2.26 -1.52 0.15
N LEU A 117 -1.24 -0.66 0.23
CA LEU A 117 -0.21 -0.53 -0.81
C LEU A 117 0.67 -1.80 -0.88
N GLU A 118 1.13 -2.31 0.26
CA GLU A 118 1.92 -3.55 0.34
C GLU A 118 1.13 -4.74 -0.23
N SER A 119 -0.14 -4.89 0.17
CA SER A 119 -1.06 -5.89 -0.37
C SER A 119 -1.28 -5.79 -1.87
N SER A 120 -1.07 -4.59 -2.45
CA SER A 120 -1.22 -4.33 -3.88
C SER A 120 0.08 -4.47 -4.67
N GLY A 121 1.14 -4.99 -4.05
CA GLY A 121 2.43 -5.27 -4.71
C GLY A 121 3.40 -4.10 -4.76
N PHE A 122 3.13 -3.02 -4.01
CA PHE A 122 4.11 -1.94 -3.83
C PHE A 122 5.16 -2.33 -2.79
N GLU A 123 6.39 -1.91 -3.01
CA GLU A 123 7.44 -1.93 -2.00
C GLU A 123 7.34 -0.63 -1.19
N VAL A 124 6.86 -0.72 0.05
CA VAL A 124 6.59 0.46 0.88
C VAL A 124 7.63 0.61 1.98
N HIS A 125 8.28 1.76 2.01
CA HIS A 125 9.21 2.15 3.06
C HIS A 125 8.56 3.16 4.00
N ASP A 126 8.23 2.70 5.20
CA ASP A 126 7.57 3.51 6.23
C ASP A 126 8.60 4.25 7.09
N LEU A 127 8.57 5.58 7.02
CA LEU A 127 9.41 6.47 7.81
C LEU A 127 8.91 6.62 9.26
N GLY A 128 7.67 6.20 9.52
CA GLY A 128 7.01 6.31 10.82
C GLY A 128 6.23 7.62 10.94
N ARG A 129 6.34 8.24 12.12
CA ARG A 129 5.62 9.44 12.52
C ARG A 129 6.57 10.52 13.02
N ASP A 130 6.11 11.77 13.07
CA ASP A 130 6.93 12.94 13.38
C ASP A 130 8.19 12.98 12.51
N VAL A 131 8.02 12.79 11.20
CA VAL A 131 9.13 12.59 10.27
C VAL A 131 9.69 13.95 9.85
N PRO A 132 10.98 14.23 10.08
CA PRO A 132 11.61 15.44 9.61
C PRO A 132 11.43 15.62 8.10
N LEU A 133 11.05 16.81 7.66
CA LEU A 133 10.63 17.04 6.26
C LEU A 133 11.70 16.62 5.23
N LYS A 134 12.98 16.86 5.54
CA LYS A 134 14.11 16.49 4.67
C LYS A 134 14.25 14.97 4.49
N ARG A 135 13.88 14.18 5.51
CA ARG A 135 14.02 12.73 5.50
C ARG A 135 13.16 12.07 4.42
N PHE A 136 12.01 12.66 4.07
CA PHE A 136 11.21 12.19 2.93
C PHE A 136 12.02 12.21 1.62
N ILE A 137 12.81 13.27 1.39
CA ILE A 137 13.60 13.42 0.16
C ILE A 137 14.82 12.51 0.22
N ASP A 138 15.55 12.52 1.34
CA ASP A 138 16.78 11.73 1.52
C ASP A 138 16.52 10.22 1.34
N GLU A 139 15.45 9.70 1.94
CA GLU A 139 15.09 8.29 1.83
C GLU A 139 14.53 7.93 0.44
N SER A 140 13.83 8.87 -0.21
CA SER A 140 13.34 8.66 -1.57
C SER A 140 14.45 8.62 -2.61
N GLU A 141 15.52 9.38 -2.41
CA GLU A 141 16.75 9.27 -3.21
C GLU A 141 17.47 7.96 -2.92
N ARG A 142 17.66 7.60 -1.63
CA ARG A 142 18.38 6.38 -1.22
C ARG A 142 17.71 5.09 -1.73
N LEU A 143 16.39 5.04 -1.74
CA LEU A 143 15.60 3.86 -2.11
C LEU A 143 15.13 3.89 -3.55
N GLU A 144 15.41 4.96 -4.28
CA GLU A 144 14.91 5.20 -5.64
C GLU A 144 13.38 5.07 -5.70
N ALA A 145 12.71 5.67 -4.71
CA ALA A 145 11.25 5.66 -4.64
C ALA A 145 10.66 6.43 -5.83
N GLN A 146 9.50 6.01 -6.32
CA GLN A 146 8.76 6.75 -7.34
C GLN A 146 7.69 7.66 -6.72
N ILE A 147 7.18 7.32 -5.54
CA ILE A 147 6.12 8.06 -4.86
C ILE A 147 6.54 8.42 -3.43
N ILE A 148 6.28 9.67 -3.05
CA ILE A 148 6.36 10.19 -1.70
C ILE A 148 4.94 10.39 -1.17
N CYS A 149 4.59 9.65 -0.12
CA CYS A 149 3.28 9.71 0.54
C CYS A 149 3.40 10.42 1.89
N MET A 150 2.68 11.52 2.06
CA MET A 150 2.66 12.28 3.31
C MET A 150 1.27 12.24 3.96
N SER A 151 1.23 12.03 5.27
CA SER A 151 0.01 12.04 6.07
C SER A 151 0.07 13.11 7.17
N THR A 152 -1.09 13.70 7.49
CA THR A 152 -1.30 14.55 8.68
C THR A 152 -2.75 14.43 9.15
N LEU A 153 -3.00 14.52 10.45
CA LEU A 153 -4.33 14.73 11.03
C LEU A 153 -4.50 16.13 11.63
N MET A 154 -3.44 16.93 11.70
CA MET A 154 -3.45 18.27 12.30
C MET A 154 -3.33 19.37 11.25
N THR A 155 -4.24 20.36 11.31
CA THR A 155 -4.19 21.52 10.39
C THR A 155 -2.89 22.32 10.51
N THR A 156 -2.29 22.35 11.70
CA THR A 156 -1.02 23.04 12.00
C THR A 156 0.18 22.43 11.27
N THR A 157 0.14 21.15 10.92
CA THR A 157 1.26 20.46 10.25
C THR A 157 1.06 20.29 8.75
N MET A 158 -0.09 20.70 8.20
CA MET A 158 -0.37 20.71 6.76
C MET A 158 0.69 21.48 5.96
N VAL A 159 1.18 22.60 6.51
CA VAL A 159 2.23 23.42 5.87
C VAL A 159 3.54 22.64 5.67
N GLY A 160 3.79 21.58 6.46
CA GLY A 160 4.93 20.69 6.27
C GLY A 160 4.90 20.00 4.90
N MET A 161 3.72 19.64 4.40
CA MET A 161 3.57 19.01 3.07
C MET A 161 3.97 19.95 1.94
N GLU A 162 3.54 21.21 2.00
CA GLU A 162 3.93 22.25 1.03
C GLU A 162 5.43 22.47 1.04
N ARG A 163 6.03 22.54 2.24
CA ARG A 163 7.48 22.70 2.41
C ARG A 163 8.28 21.55 1.79
N VAL A 164 7.83 20.30 1.90
CA VAL A 164 8.49 19.17 1.24
C VAL A 164 8.47 19.33 -0.29
N ILE A 165 7.33 19.75 -0.85
CA ILE A 165 7.21 20.01 -2.29
C ILE A 165 8.14 21.17 -2.71
N ASP A 166 8.24 22.23 -1.93
CA ASP A 166 9.13 23.34 -2.21
C ASP A 166 10.61 22.95 -2.11
N MET A 167 10.97 22.09 -1.15
CA MET A 167 12.32 21.52 -1.06
C MET A 167 12.66 20.68 -2.30
N LEU A 168 11.71 19.87 -2.80
CA LEU A 168 11.87 19.14 -4.06
C LEU A 168 12.02 20.08 -5.26
N ARG A 169 11.29 21.21 -5.30
CA ARG A 169 11.44 22.23 -6.35
C ARG A 169 12.82 22.90 -6.28
N GLY A 170 13.23 23.33 -5.09
CA GLY A 170 14.53 23.97 -4.85
C GLY A 170 15.72 23.07 -5.16
N ALA A 171 15.58 21.76 -4.97
CA ALA A 171 16.58 20.76 -5.33
C ALA A 171 16.52 20.31 -6.82
N GLY A 172 15.55 20.81 -7.60
CA GLY A 172 15.35 20.36 -8.99
C GLY A 172 14.77 18.94 -9.14
N LEU A 173 14.30 18.34 -8.04
CA LEU A 173 13.82 16.96 -7.96
C LEU A 173 12.31 16.82 -8.15
N ARG A 174 11.54 17.92 -8.21
CA ARG A 174 10.07 17.89 -8.26
C ARG A 174 9.49 17.01 -9.37
N LYS A 175 10.14 16.93 -10.53
CA LYS A 175 9.67 16.10 -11.67
C LYS A 175 10.00 14.62 -11.53
N ARG A 176 10.95 14.26 -10.65
CA ARG A 176 11.41 12.88 -10.44
C ARG A 176 10.43 12.06 -9.59
N TYR A 177 9.79 12.72 -8.63
CA TYR A 177 8.92 12.07 -7.65
C TYR A 177 7.46 12.46 -7.86
N LYS A 178 6.57 11.49 -7.70
CA LYS A 178 5.14 11.74 -7.52
C LYS A 178 4.88 12.00 -6.03
N VAL A 179 4.17 13.07 -5.71
CA VAL A 179 3.82 13.40 -4.33
C VAL A 179 2.34 13.15 -4.12
N MET A 180 2.00 12.23 -3.21
CA MET A 180 0.63 11.95 -2.79
C MET A 180 0.43 12.40 -1.34
N VAL A 181 -0.68 13.09 -1.07
CA VAL A 181 -1.01 13.60 0.26
C VAL A 181 -2.35 13.06 0.74
N GLY A 182 -2.51 12.95 2.06
CA GLY A 182 -3.77 12.54 2.66
C GLY A 182 -3.83 12.77 4.17
N GLY A 183 -4.94 12.34 4.76
CA GLY A 183 -5.24 12.54 6.18
C GLY A 183 -6.41 13.49 6.41
N GLY A 184 -6.96 13.50 7.62
CA GLY A 184 -8.29 14.06 7.91
C GLY A 184 -8.53 15.52 7.49
N PRO A 185 -7.60 16.48 7.68
CA PRO A 185 -7.80 17.86 7.28
C PRO A 185 -7.45 18.13 5.80
N ILE A 186 -6.96 17.13 5.06
CA ILE A 186 -6.54 17.28 3.67
C ILE A 186 -7.75 17.18 2.73
N SER A 187 -7.76 18.01 1.70
CA SER A 187 -8.74 17.98 0.61
C SER A 187 -8.03 17.95 -0.74
N GLN A 188 -8.76 17.58 -1.80
CA GLN A 188 -8.27 17.72 -3.17
C GLN A 188 -7.83 19.17 -3.46
N SER A 189 -8.62 20.15 -3.04
CA SER A 189 -8.29 21.57 -3.24
C SER A 189 -6.99 22.00 -2.55
N PHE A 190 -6.69 21.44 -1.37
CA PHE A 190 -5.42 21.67 -0.71
C PHE A 190 -4.26 21.00 -1.47
N ALA A 191 -4.43 19.75 -1.89
CA ALA A 191 -3.42 19.02 -2.66
C ALA A 191 -3.07 19.76 -3.96
N ASP A 192 -4.06 20.24 -4.70
CA ASP A 192 -3.88 21.02 -5.92
C ASP A 192 -3.15 22.33 -5.64
N LYS A 193 -3.52 23.03 -4.56
CA LYS A 193 -2.92 24.31 -4.16
C LYS A 193 -1.41 24.18 -3.89
N ILE A 194 -0.99 23.16 -3.15
CA ILE A 194 0.43 22.95 -2.84
C ILE A 194 1.19 22.33 -4.03
N GLY A 195 0.47 21.82 -5.02
CA GLY A 195 1.01 21.16 -6.20
C GLY A 195 1.45 19.73 -5.93
N ALA A 196 0.70 18.99 -5.11
CA ALA A 196 0.81 17.54 -5.02
C ALA A 196 0.27 16.88 -6.30
N ASP A 197 0.74 15.68 -6.62
CA ASP A 197 0.29 14.92 -7.80
C ASP A 197 -0.95 14.07 -7.52
N GLY A 198 -1.18 13.71 -6.26
CA GLY A 198 -2.31 12.88 -5.85
C GLY A 198 -2.86 13.23 -4.48
N TYR A 199 -4.15 12.99 -4.33
CA TYR A 199 -4.86 13.02 -3.06
C TYR A 199 -5.69 11.74 -2.94
N ALA A 200 -5.75 11.18 -1.74
CA ALA A 200 -6.59 10.04 -1.42
C ALA A 200 -7.28 10.28 -0.07
N LEU A 201 -8.60 10.11 -0.06
CA LEU A 201 -9.43 10.25 1.14
C LEU A 201 -9.34 8.99 2.03
N HIS A 202 -9.25 7.82 1.41
CA HIS A 202 -9.27 6.52 2.08
C HIS A 202 -8.13 5.61 1.58
N ALA A 203 -7.78 4.58 2.37
CA ALA A 203 -6.67 3.68 2.07
C ALA A 203 -6.83 2.92 0.74
N ALA A 204 -8.03 2.43 0.43
CA ALA A 204 -8.31 1.77 -0.84
C ALA A 204 -8.14 2.73 -2.04
N SER A 205 -8.74 3.94 -1.97
CA SER A 205 -8.52 4.98 -2.97
C SER A 205 -7.05 5.40 -3.15
N ALA A 206 -6.22 5.27 -2.11
CA ALA A 206 -4.78 5.58 -2.17
C ALA A 206 -4.02 4.59 -3.07
N VAL A 207 -4.38 3.30 -3.04
CA VAL A 207 -3.81 2.29 -3.95
C VAL A 207 -4.12 2.64 -5.40
N LYS A 208 -5.40 2.93 -5.69
CA LYS A 208 -5.83 3.30 -7.03
C LYS A 208 -5.07 4.53 -7.52
N LYS A 209 -4.98 5.57 -6.69
CA LYS A 209 -4.24 6.79 -7.01
C LYS A 209 -2.75 6.52 -7.24
N ALA A 210 -2.11 5.68 -6.43
CA ALA A 210 -0.70 5.31 -6.60
C ALA A 210 -0.45 4.60 -7.94
N LYS A 211 -1.33 3.66 -8.32
CA LYS A 211 -1.26 2.98 -9.63
C LYS A 211 -1.44 3.96 -10.80
N GLU A 212 -2.43 4.85 -10.72
CA GLU A 212 -2.66 5.92 -11.70
C GLU A 212 -1.42 6.82 -11.88
N LEU A 213 -0.76 7.21 -10.78
CA LEU A 213 0.43 8.05 -10.78
C LEU A 213 1.64 7.41 -11.48
N LEU A 214 1.71 6.08 -11.48
CA LEU A 214 2.73 5.30 -12.19
C LEU A 214 2.30 4.88 -13.60
N GLY A 215 1.06 5.20 -14.02
CA GLY A 215 0.53 4.79 -15.32
C GLY A 215 0.24 3.28 -15.40
N ILE A 216 -0.05 2.65 -14.27
CA ILE A 216 -0.37 1.22 -14.16
C ILE A 216 -1.89 1.11 -13.97
N SER A 217 -2.57 0.36 -14.84
CA SER A 217 -4.02 0.12 -14.79
C SER A 217 -4.34 -1.25 -14.25
#